data_AF-A0A645JEC5-F1
#
_entry.id   AF-A0A645JEC5-F1
#
_cell.length_a   1.000
_cell.length_b   1.000
_cell.length_c   1.000
_cell.angle_alpha   90.00
_cell.angle_beta   90.00
_cell.angle_gamma   90.00
#
_symmetry.space_group_name_H-M   'P 1'
#
loop_
_entity.id
_entity.type
_entity.pdbx_description
1 polymer ?
#
loop_
_entity_poly.entity_id
_entity_poly.type
_entity_poly.pdbx_seq_one_letter_code
_entity_poly.pdbx_strand_id
1 'polypeptide(L)' 'MLNTDVGDVIQLEHSINKPITVKVEHLPKFKGVVGIQNANYAVRITEILKEERDDEFRDVGE' A
#
# COMPACT_ATOMS: atom_id res chain seq x y z
N MET A 1 3.21 -24.48 6.66
CA MET A 1 2.77 -24.22 5.27
C MET A 1 1.25 -24.16 5.28
N LEU A 2 0.65 -23.16 4.62
CA LEU A 2 -0.78 -23.21 4.33
C LEU A 2 -0.98 -24.25 3.22
N ASN A 3 -1.79 -25.28 3.48
CA ASN A 3 -2.26 -26.21 2.45
C ASN A 3 -3.49 -25.59 1.80
N THR A 4 -3.29 -24.78 0.76
CA THR A 4 -4.39 -24.19 -0.01
C THR A 4 -4.69 -25.01 -1.25
N ASP A 5 -5.96 -25.30 -1.46
CA ASP A 5 -6.48 -25.96 -2.65
C ASP A 5 -7.36 -25.02 -3.49
N VAL A 6 -7.64 -25.43 -4.74
CA VAL A 6 -8.52 -24.67 -5.64
C VAL A 6 -9.91 -24.58 -5.02
N GLY A 7 -10.38 -23.35 -4.77
CA GLY A 7 -11.67 -23.06 -4.16
C GLY A 7 -11.59 -22.53 -2.73
N ASP A 8 -10.40 -22.58 -2.11
CA ASP A 8 -10.20 -22.04 -0.77
C ASP A 8 -10.37 -20.52 -0.72
N VAL A 9 -10.96 -20.05 0.37
CA VAL A 9 -11.20 -18.63 0.64
C VAL A 9 -10.29 -18.18 1.77
N ILE A 10 -9.39 -17.25 1.47
CA ILE A 10 -8.53 -16.61 2.47
C ILE A 10 -9.14 -15.27 2.84
N GLN A 11 -9.69 -15.17 4.05
CA GLN A 11 -10.21 -13.92 4.57
C GLN A 11 -9.05 -12.95 4.88
N LEU A 12 -9.15 -11.74 4.36
CA LEU A 12 -8.22 -10.65 4.68
C LEU A 12 -8.80 -9.79 5.81
N GLU A 13 -7.92 -9.22 6.64
CA GLU A 13 -8.30 -8.21 7.63
C GLU A 13 -8.58 -6.83 7.00
N HIS A 14 -8.21 -6.66 5.73
CA HIS A 14 -8.41 -5.42 5.00
C HIS A 14 -9.85 -5.32 4.49
N SER A 15 -10.57 -4.30 4.96
CA SER A 15 -11.94 -4.02 4.53
C SER A 15 -11.97 -3.40 3.13
N ILE A 16 -12.92 -3.83 2.30
CA ILE A 16 -13.13 -3.32 0.93
C ILE A 16 -13.31 -1.79 0.84
N ASN A 17 -13.76 -1.15 1.93
CA ASN A 17 -14.00 0.28 1.99
C ASN A 17 -12.75 1.08 2.37
N LYS A 18 -11.63 0.40 2.71
CA LYS A 18 -10.38 1.04 3.10
C LYS A 18 -9.45 1.17 1.89
N PRO A 19 -8.67 2.26 1.77
CA PRO A 19 -7.62 2.36 0.78
C PRO A 19 -6.58 1.23 0.90
N ILE A 20 -6.04 0.77 -0.23
CA ILE A 20 -4.91 -0.16 -0.31
C ILE A 20 -3.57 0.59 -0.28
N THR A 21 -2.50 -0.09 0.10
CA THR A 21 -1.13 0.43 0.01
C THR A 21 -0.59 0.26 -1.40
N VAL A 22 -0.14 1.35 -2.03
CA VAL A 22 0.56 1.32 -3.32
C VAL A 22 2.07 1.42 -3.07
N LYS A 23 2.81 0.50 -3.66
CA LYS A 23 4.27 0.42 -3.53
C LYS A 23 4.95 0.82 -4.84
N VAL A 24 6.05 1.55 -4.74
CA VAL A 24 6.98 1.83 -5.84
C VAL A 24 8.31 1.18 -5.45
N GLU A 25 8.86 0.30 -6.29
CA GLU A 25 10.09 -0.45 -5.98
C GLU A 25 10.03 -1.16 -4.61
N HIS A 26 8.88 -1.75 -4.28
CA HIS A 26 8.59 -2.41 -2.98
C HIS A 26 8.45 -1.48 -1.76
N LEU A 27 8.71 -0.19 -1.90
CA LEU A 27 8.53 0.82 -0.85
C LEU A 27 7.08 1.34 -0.85
N PRO A 28 6.34 1.25 0.26
CA PRO A 28 5.05 1.92 0.41
C PRO A 28 5.17 3.43 0.20
N LYS A 29 4.47 3.98 -0.80
CA LYS A 29 4.50 5.43 -1.08
C LYS A 29 3.14 6.09 -1.02
N PHE A 30 2.06 5.34 -1.22
CA PHE A 30 0.71 5.92 -1.27
C PHE A 30 -0.34 5.02 -0.63
N LYS A 31 -1.47 5.65 -0.29
CA LYS A 31 -2.77 4.95 -0.15
C LYS A 31 -3.65 5.29 -1.34
N GLY A 32 -4.47 4.34 -1.78
CA GLY A 32 -5.42 4.59 -2.86
C GLY A 32 -6.61 3.65 -2.87
N VAL A 33 -7.66 4.06 -3.58
CA VAL A 33 -8.89 3.27 -3.77
C VAL A 33 -8.84 2.61 -5.14
N VAL A 34 -9.10 1.30 -5.16
CA VAL A 34 -9.15 0.50 -6.40
C VAL A 34 -10.43 0.80 -7.17
N GLY A 35 -10.31 0.88 -8.49
CA GLY A 35 -11.43 1.03 -9.42
C GLY A 35 -11.08 0.50 -10.80
N ILE A 36 -11.90 0.87 -11.78
CA ILE A 36 -11.73 0.49 -13.19
C ILE A 36 -11.73 1.76 -14.05
N GLN A 37 -10.76 1.88 -14.95
CA GLN A 37 -10.71 2.92 -15.97
C GLN A 37 -10.38 2.28 -17.32
N ASN A 38 -11.21 2.54 -18.34
CA ASN A 38 -11.01 1.98 -19.69
C ASN A 38 -10.78 0.45 -19.69
N ALA A 39 -11.61 -0.29 -18.95
CA ALA A 39 -11.50 -1.74 -18.75
C ALA A 39 -10.22 -2.25 -18.06
N ASN A 40 -9.39 -1.35 -17.51
CA ASN A 40 -8.20 -1.70 -16.75
C ASN A 40 -8.40 -1.39 -15.26
N TYR A 41 -7.77 -2.18 -14.39
CA TYR A 41 -7.66 -1.82 -12.97
C TYR A 41 -6.89 -0.50 -12.83
N ALA A 42 -7.46 0.41 -12.05
CA ALA A 42 -6.86 1.71 -11.77
C ALA A 42 -6.90 1.97 -10.26
N VAL A 43 -5.97 2.80 -9.79
CA VAL A 43 -5.95 3.24 -8.39
C VAL A 43 -6.01 4.75 -8.34
N ARG A 44 -7.02 5.29 -7.66
CA ARG A 44 -7.08 6.72 -7.34
C ARG A 44 -6.31 6.95 -6.05
N ILE A 45 -5.22 7.71 -6.13
CA ILE A 45 -4.42 8.09 -4.96
C ILE A 45 -5.26 8.95 -4.02
N THR A 46 -5.27 8.60 -2.73
CA THR A 46 -5.96 9.33 -1.66
C THR A 46 -5.00 9.92 -0.64
N GLU A 47 -3.79 9.37 -0.52
CA GLU A 47 -2.79 9.81 0.44
C GLU A 47 -1.38 9.54 -0.09
N ILE A 48 -0.45 10.45 0.20
CA ILE A 48 0.98 10.24 0.03
C ILE A 48 1.56 9.90 1.40
N LEU A 49 2.19 8.73 1.50
CA LEU A 49 2.88 8.33 2.73
C LEU A 49 4.15 9.15 2.84
N LYS A 50 4.34 9.84 3.97
CA LYS A 50 5.63 10.46 4.26
C LYS A 50 6.64 9.34 4.47
N GLU A 51 7.74 9.39 3.73
CA GLU A 51 8.93 8.64 4.12
C GLU A 51 9.33 9.17 5.51
N GLU A 52 9.31 8.32 6.53
CA GLU A 52 10.14 8.55 7.71
C GLU A 52 11.57 8.50 7.19
N ARG A 53 12.08 9.66 6.79
CA ARG A 53 13.52 9.80 6.59
C ARG A 53 14.11 9.60 7.98
N ASP A 54 14.89 8.54 8.14
CA ASP A 54 15.89 8.40 9.21
C ASP A 54 16.99 9.47 9.06
N ASP A 55 16.63 10.71 8.72
CA ASP A 55 17.48 11.90 8.76
C ASP A 55 17.42 12.52 10.18
N GLU A 56 17.22 11.70 11.23
CA GLU A 56 17.69 12.02 12.58
C GLU A 56 19.20 11.71 12.67
N PHE A 57 20.01 12.34 11.83
CA PHE A 57 21.47 12.38 12.00
C PHE A 57 21.93 13.82 12.21
N ARG A 58 22.06 14.12 13.50
CA ARG A 58 23.02 15.03 14.15
C ARG A 58 23.08 16.47 13.61
N ASP A 59 22.37 17.34 14.30
CA ASP A 59 22.84 18.72 14.48
C ASP A 59 24.17 18.65 15.28
N VAL A 60 25.29 18.70 14.56
CA VAL A 60 26.60 19.03 15.13
C VAL A 60 26.94 20.45 14.70
N GLY A 61 26.59 21.40 15.55
CA GLY A 61 27.28 22.68 15.73
C GLY A 61 26.90 23.82 14.80
N GLU A 62 26.50 24.95 15.41
CA GLU A 62 27.43 26.05 15.71
C GLU A 62 27.30 26.50 17.17
#